data_AF-T0XUS2-F1
#
_entry.id   AF-T0XUS2-F1
#
_cell.length_a   1.000
_cell.length_b   1.000
_cell.length_c   1.000
_cell.angle_alpha   90.00
_cell.angle_beta   90.00
_cell.angle_gamma   90.00
#
_symmetry.space_group_name_H-M   'P 1'
#
loop_
_entity.id
_entity.type
_entity.pdbx_description
1 polymer ?
#
loop_
_entity_poly.entity_id
_entity_poly.type
_entity_poly.pdbx_seq_one_letter_code
_entity_poly.pdbx_strand_id
1 'polypeptide(L)'
;RGALDSNLLRLSHPDVPLIVATRNTAGVVLPLLLGMAFGKLGIGIWLALGALVVMFSDQPGPYRQRLSHIAMAALGAALAGWAGFVFGAQREIMIVLALLLGFGAGLLVQFGAAASRIGMTSMILLVIAGASPMPLPQATLDGLLLLAGGLLQALLAVAAWPLGRCRPQRTLLAQIYRELAQLTRQRPGR
;
A
#
# COMPACT_ATOMS: atom_id res chain seq x y z
N ARG A 1 -37.67 8.47 -12.69
CA ARG A 1 -37.08 7.14 -12.97
C ARG A 1 -35.96 7.18 -14.05
N GLY A 2 -35.35 8.34 -14.39
CA GLY A 2 -34.44 8.43 -15.56
C GLY A 2 -33.07 9.11 -15.34
N ALA A 3 -32.67 9.39 -14.10
CA ALA A 3 -31.41 10.10 -13.82
C ALA A 3 -30.37 9.28 -13.03
N LEU A 4 -30.74 8.09 -12.52
CA LEU A 4 -29.85 7.26 -11.69
C LEU A 4 -29.10 6.18 -12.51
N ASP A 5 -29.59 5.82 -13.69
CA ASP A 5 -29.03 4.70 -14.47
C ASP A 5 -27.80 5.11 -15.29
N SER A 6 -27.65 6.39 -15.64
CA SER A 6 -26.54 6.90 -16.45
C SER A 6 -25.21 7.03 -15.69
N ASN A 7 -25.23 6.92 -14.36
CA ASN A 7 -24.02 6.94 -13.52
C ASN A 7 -23.46 5.54 -13.24
N LEU A 8 -24.24 4.47 -13.44
CA LEU A 8 -23.83 3.10 -13.16
C LEU A 8 -22.93 2.48 -14.23
N LEU A 9 -22.89 3.08 -15.44
CA LEU A 9 -22.07 2.63 -16.56
C LEU A 9 -20.82 3.48 -16.80
N ARG A 10 -20.57 4.49 -15.96
CA ARG A 10 -19.29 5.19 -15.99
C ARG A 10 -18.25 4.28 -15.35
N LEU A 11 -17.61 3.47 -16.18
CA LEU A 11 -16.27 2.95 -15.89
C LEU A 11 -15.39 4.16 -15.63
N SER A 12 -15.23 4.52 -14.36
CA SER A 12 -14.30 5.55 -13.93
C SER A 12 -12.94 5.20 -14.53
N HIS A 13 -12.43 6.07 -15.40
CA HIS A 13 -11.10 5.91 -15.95
C HIS A 13 -10.11 5.72 -14.79
N PRO A 14 -9.10 4.83 -14.93
CA PRO A 14 -8.08 4.71 -13.91
C PRO A 14 -7.42 6.07 -13.67
N ASP A 15 -7.69 6.68 -12.52
CA ASP A 15 -7.06 7.95 -12.09
C ASP A 15 -5.56 7.79 -11.78
N VAL A 16 -5.02 6.58 -11.95
CA VAL A 16 -3.63 6.25 -11.70
C VAL A 16 -2.81 6.44 -12.98
N PRO A 17 -1.81 7.34 -12.98
CA PRO A 17 -0.96 7.52 -14.14
C PRO A 17 -0.25 6.21 -14.48
N LEU A 18 -0.25 5.80 -15.75
CA LEU A 18 0.37 4.56 -16.23
C LEU A 18 1.83 4.40 -15.75
N ILE A 19 2.59 5.50 -15.69
CA ILE A 19 3.97 5.53 -15.20
C ILE A 19 4.09 5.08 -13.73
N VAL A 20 3.11 5.46 -12.89
CA VAL A 20 3.07 5.05 -11.47
C VAL A 20 2.73 3.58 -11.36
N ALA A 21 1.78 3.10 -12.17
CA ALA A 21 1.41 1.69 -12.23
C ALA A 21 2.59 0.82 -12.67
N THR A 22 3.23 1.13 -13.82
CA THR A 22 4.37 0.36 -14.33
C THR A 22 5.54 0.33 -13.36
N ARG A 23 5.83 1.42 -12.65
CA ARG A 23 6.88 1.47 -11.63
C ARG A 23 6.54 0.58 -10.43
N ASN A 24 5.33 0.69 -9.91
CA ASN A 24 4.89 -0.11 -8.77
C ASN A 24 4.91 -1.61 -9.10
N THR A 25 4.46 -1.97 -10.31
CA THR A 25 4.56 -3.32 -10.84
C THR A 25 6.02 -3.75 -10.97
N ALA A 26 6.90 -2.91 -11.50
CA ALA A 26 8.33 -3.22 -11.56
C ALA A 26 8.94 -3.46 -10.17
N GLY A 27 8.56 -2.67 -9.16
CA GLY A 27 9.03 -2.85 -7.79
C GLY A 27 8.63 -4.18 -7.14
N VAL A 28 7.51 -4.77 -7.54
CA VAL A 28 7.05 -6.10 -7.06
C VAL A 28 7.60 -7.23 -7.93
N VAL A 29 7.62 -7.04 -9.25
CA VAL A 29 8.01 -8.06 -10.23
C VAL A 29 9.53 -8.26 -10.27
N LEU A 30 10.33 -7.20 -10.13
CA LEU A 30 11.79 -7.29 -10.15
C LEU A 30 12.33 -8.26 -9.07
N PRO A 31 11.95 -8.13 -7.78
CA PRO A 31 12.39 -9.08 -6.77
C PRO A 31 11.96 -10.52 -7.05
N LEU A 32 10.75 -10.70 -7.59
CA LEU A 32 10.22 -12.01 -7.92
C LEU A 32 11.04 -12.67 -9.05
N LEU A 33 11.33 -11.92 -10.11
CA LEU A 33 12.14 -12.39 -11.23
C LEU A 33 13.58 -12.67 -10.82
N LEU A 34 14.17 -11.83 -9.96
CA LEU A 34 15.51 -12.08 -9.42
C LEU A 34 15.51 -13.35 -8.56
N GLY A 35 14.52 -13.53 -7.69
CA GLY A 35 14.36 -14.76 -6.89
C GLY A 35 14.24 -16.01 -7.76
N MET A 36 13.50 -15.92 -8.88
CA MET A 36 13.38 -16.99 -9.86
C MET A 36 14.69 -17.27 -10.59
N ALA A 37 15.40 -16.23 -11.04
CA ALA A 37 16.66 -16.36 -11.77
C ALA A 37 17.80 -16.98 -10.93
N PHE A 38 17.86 -16.65 -9.63
CA PHE A 38 18.86 -17.20 -8.72
C PHE A 38 18.45 -18.53 -8.06
N GLY A 39 17.29 -19.10 -8.44
CA GLY A 39 16.78 -20.35 -7.85
C GLY A 39 16.38 -20.23 -6.37
N LYS A 40 16.24 -19.01 -5.84
CA LYS A 40 15.86 -18.71 -4.46
C LYS A 40 14.46 -18.08 -4.40
N LEU A 41 13.46 -18.83 -4.84
CA LEU A 41 12.09 -18.33 -4.99
C LEU A 41 11.50 -17.81 -3.67
N GLY A 42 11.80 -18.45 -2.54
CA GLY A 42 11.33 -18.00 -1.22
C GLY A 42 11.75 -16.57 -0.88
N ILE A 43 13.00 -16.21 -1.20
CA ILE A 43 13.53 -14.86 -0.99
C ILE A 43 12.76 -13.85 -1.85
N GLY A 44 12.53 -14.19 -3.12
CA GLY A 44 11.79 -13.34 -4.06
C GLY A 44 10.34 -13.12 -3.63
N ILE A 45 9.67 -14.14 -3.10
CA ILE A 45 8.29 -14.07 -2.61
C ILE A 45 8.18 -13.10 -1.43
N TRP A 46 9.05 -13.23 -0.43
CA TRP A 46 8.99 -12.35 0.76
C TRP A 46 9.33 -10.90 0.43
N LEU A 47 10.33 -10.65 -0.43
CA LEU A 47 10.59 -9.30 -0.94
C LEU A 47 9.38 -8.74 -1.68
N ALA A 48 8.77 -9.53 -2.57
CA ALA A 48 7.63 -9.09 -3.37
C ALA A 48 6.40 -8.79 -2.49
N LEU A 49 6.14 -9.61 -1.47
CA LEU A 49 5.06 -9.39 -0.49
C LEU A 49 5.27 -8.10 0.30
N GLY A 50 6.50 -7.84 0.77
CA GLY A 50 6.87 -6.59 1.42
C GLY A 50 6.64 -5.38 0.52
N ALA A 51 7.09 -5.47 -0.73
CA ALA A 51 6.89 -4.43 -1.74
C ALA A 51 5.40 -4.19 -2.06
N LEU A 52 4.61 -5.25 -2.11
CA LEU A 52 3.17 -5.19 -2.38
C LEU A 52 2.40 -4.48 -1.25
N VAL A 53 2.75 -4.73 0.02
CA VAL A 53 2.11 -4.07 1.16
C VAL A 53 2.36 -2.57 1.17
N VAL A 54 3.60 -2.16 0.89
CA VAL A 54 3.95 -0.74 0.77
C VAL A 54 3.25 -0.11 -0.43
N MET A 55 3.14 -0.82 -1.55
CA MET A 55 2.38 -0.36 -2.72
C MET A 55 0.92 -0.06 -2.38
N PHE A 56 0.26 -0.93 -1.60
CA PHE A 56 -1.14 -0.72 -1.16
C PHE A 56 -1.31 0.43 -0.15
N SER A 57 -0.26 0.70 0.61
CA SER A 57 -0.24 1.73 1.66
C SER A 57 0.16 3.11 1.12
N ASP A 58 0.70 3.17 -0.10
CA ASP A 58 1.16 4.39 -0.74
C ASP A 58 -0.04 5.27 -1.16
N GLN A 59 -0.26 6.38 -0.44
CA GLN A 59 -1.29 7.37 -0.76
C GLN A 59 -0.69 8.73 -1.13
N PRO A 60 -1.33 9.47 -2.06
CA PRO A 60 -0.95 10.84 -2.35
C PRO A 60 -1.25 11.74 -1.15
N GLY A 61 -0.21 12.34 -0.55
CA GLY A 61 -0.33 13.22 0.63
C GLY A 61 0.97 13.98 0.93
N PRO A 62 0.96 14.90 1.93
CA PRO A 62 2.13 15.70 2.30
C PRO A 62 3.37 14.84 2.60
N TYR A 63 4.54 15.28 2.12
CA TYR A 63 5.80 14.50 2.08
C TYR A 63 6.16 13.79 3.39
N ARG A 64 6.07 14.51 4.53
CA ARG A 64 6.47 13.98 5.84
C ARG A 64 5.50 12.91 6.37
N GLN A 65 4.20 13.13 6.22
CA GLN A 65 3.17 12.17 6.67
C GLN A 65 3.15 10.92 5.80
N ARG A 66 3.39 11.06 4.48
CA ARG A 66 3.46 9.92 3.57
C ARG A 66 4.63 8.99 3.93
N LEU A 67 5.82 9.55 4.15
CA LEU A 67 6.99 8.75 4.50
C LEU A 67 6.81 8.04 5.85
N SER A 68 6.25 8.72 6.85
CA SER A 68 5.97 8.09 8.14
C SER A 68 4.95 6.96 8.00
N HIS A 69 3.86 7.15 7.23
CA HIS A 69 2.87 6.10 7.03
C HIS A 69 3.43 4.90 6.28
N ILE A 70 4.24 5.12 5.23
CA ILE A 70 4.88 4.02 4.49
C ILE A 70 5.88 3.27 5.38
N ALA A 71 6.68 3.98 6.18
CA ALA A 71 7.61 3.36 7.11
C ALA A 71 6.87 2.56 8.20
N MET A 72 5.81 3.13 8.77
CA MET A 72 4.95 2.44 9.75
C MET A 72 4.25 1.23 9.13
N ALA A 73 3.81 1.33 7.86
CA ALA A 73 3.24 0.22 7.12
C ALA A 73 4.24 -0.92 6.97
N ALA A 74 5.44 -0.61 6.46
CA ALA A 74 6.50 -1.59 6.23
C ALA A 74 6.95 -2.25 7.54
N LEU A 75 7.14 -1.48 8.60
CA LEU A 75 7.53 -1.99 9.91
C LEU A 75 6.42 -2.82 10.55
N GLY A 76 5.17 -2.34 10.54
CA GLY A 76 4.03 -3.08 11.09
C GLY A 76 3.83 -4.42 10.38
N ALA A 77 3.90 -4.40 9.05
CA ALA A 77 3.86 -5.56 8.18
C ALA A 77 4.98 -6.57 8.46
N ALA A 78 6.23 -6.09 8.55
CA ALA A 78 7.39 -6.94 8.80
C ALA A 78 7.36 -7.55 10.20
N LEU A 79 6.98 -6.78 11.23
CA LEU A 79 6.84 -7.28 12.59
C LEU A 79 5.70 -8.29 12.72
N ALA A 80 4.56 -8.02 12.08
CA ALA A 80 3.44 -8.94 12.05
C ALA A 80 3.79 -10.24 11.32
N GLY A 81 4.47 -10.15 10.16
CA GLY A 81 4.97 -11.31 9.43
C GLY A 81 6.01 -12.11 10.24
N TRP A 82 6.99 -11.42 10.85
CA TRP A 82 7.98 -12.05 11.72
C TRP A 82 7.34 -12.79 12.89
N ALA A 83 6.37 -12.16 13.56
CA ALA A 83 5.63 -12.79 14.64
C ALA A 83 4.82 -13.99 14.13
N GLY A 84 4.27 -13.93 12.92
CA GLY A 84 3.62 -15.07 12.26
C GLY A 84 4.58 -16.24 12.04
N PHE A 85 5.80 -16.00 11.54
CA PHE A 85 6.78 -17.08 11.35
C PHE A 85 7.22 -17.74 12.65
N VAL A 86 7.44 -16.95 13.69
CA VAL A 86 7.95 -17.41 14.99
C VAL A 86 6.86 -18.15 15.78
N PHE A 87 5.67 -17.56 15.87
CA PHE A 87 4.60 -18.05 16.73
C PHE A 87 3.56 -18.92 15.98
N GLY A 88 3.66 -19.04 14.66
CA GLY A 88 2.71 -19.81 13.84
C GLY A 88 2.59 -21.29 14.22
N ALA A 89 3.63 -21.87 14.81
CA ALA A 89 3.60 -23.25 15.31
C ALA A 89 2.73 -23.42 16.57
N GLN A 90 2.49 -22.35 17.33
CA GLN A 90 1.77 -22.36 18.59
C GLN A 90 0.36 -21.77 18.41
N ARG A 91 -0.62 -22.65 18.21
CA ARG A 91 -2.02 -22.28 17.93
C ARG A 91 -2.59 -21.26 18.93
N GLU A 92 -2.36 -21.47 20.21
CA GLU A 92 -2.88 -20.58 21.27
C GLU A 92 -2.31 -19.16 21.16
N ILE A 93 -0.99 -19.04 20.95
CA ILE A 93 -0.34 -17.73 20.79
C ILE A 93 -0.83 -17.05 19.52
N MET A 94 -0.96 -17.81 18.42
CA MET A 94 -1.42 -17.27 17.15
C MET A 94 -2.86 -16.72 17.23
N ILE A 95 -3.75 -17.38 17.97
CA ILE A 95 -5.12 -16.90 18.21
C ILE A 95 -5.09 -15.57 18.97
N VAL A 96 -4.33 -15.49 20.06
CA VAL A 96 -4.20 -14.26 20.85
C VAL A 96 -3.59 -13.13 20.01
N LEU A 97 -2.56 -13.44 19.24
CA LEU A 97 -1.86 -12.46 18.42
C LEU A 97 -2.78 -11.94 17.29
N ALA A 98 -3.50 -12.83 16.61
CA ALA A 98 -4.50 -12.45 15.61
C ALA A 98 -5.64 -11.61 16.23
N LEU A 99 -6.10 -11.96 17.43
CA LEU A 99 -7.12 -11.19 18.15
C LEU A 99 -6.63 -9.77 18.44
N LEU A 100 -5.43 -9.63 19.03
CA LEU A 100 -4.85 -8.33 19.37
C LEU A 100 -4.58 -7.48 18.14
N LEU A 101 -3.99 -8.08 17.10
CA LEU A 101 -3.60 -7.37 15.88
C LEU A 101 -4.83 -7.01 15.03
N GLY A 102 -5.83 -7.90 14.97
CA GLY A 102 -7.11 -7.65 14.33
C GLY A 102 -7.94 -6.58 15.04
N PHE A 103 -8.02 -6.64 16.37
CA PHE A 103 -8.69 -5.61 17.18
C PHE A 103 -7.98 -4.26 17.03
N GLY A 104 -6.65 -4.24 17.14
CA GLY A 104 -5.85 -3.04 16.89
C GLY A 104 -6.09 -2.47 15.49
N ALA A 105 -6.04 -3.30 14.46
CA ALA A 105 -6.33 -2.90 13.07
C ALA A 105 -7.74 -2.32 12.91
N GLY A 106 -8.73 -2.84 13.63
CA GLY A 106 -10.08 -2.29 13.70
C GLY A 106 -10.12 -0.90 14.34
N LEU A 107 -9.39 -0.68 15.44
CA LEU A 107 -9.27 0.64 16.08
C LEU A 107 -8.57 1.66 15.18
N LEU A 108 -7.61 1.23 14.35
CA LEU A 108 -6.92 2.11 13.40
C LEU A 108 -7.85 2.77 12.38
N VAL A 109 -9.06 2.23 12.16
CA VAL A 109 -10.09 2.86 11.31
C VAL A 109 -10.46 4.26 11.79
N GLN A 110 -10.44 4.50 13.10
CA GLN A 110 -10.78 5.81 13.69
C GLN A 110 -9.75 6.89 13.33
N PHE A 111 -8.51 6.51 13.04
CA PHE A 111 -7.41 7.42 12.63
C PHE A 111 -7.38 7.68 11.12
N GLY A 112 -8.33 7.13 10.37
CA GLY A 112 -8.51 7.36 8.94
C GLY A 112 -8.03 6.23 8.03
N ALA A 113 -8.26 6.41 6.73
CA ALA A 113 -8.09 5.36 5.73
C ALA A 113 -6.63 4.89 5.51
N ALA A 114 -5.63 5.71 5.89
CA ALA A 114 -4.23 5.30 5.84
C ALA A 114 -3.88 4.32 6.96
N ALA A 115 -4.24 4.65 8.20
CA ALA A 115 -4.02 3.80 9.35
C ALA A 115 -4.76 2.45 9.23
N SER A 116 -6.02 2.47 8.80
CA SER A 116 -6.79 1.24 8.57
C SER A 116 -6.10 0.25 7.61
N ARG A 117 -5.50 0.75 6.52
CA ARG A 117 -4.77 -0.09 5.55
C ARG A 117 -3.50 -0.69 6.13
N ILE A 118 -2.79 0.04 6.98
CA ILE A 118 -1.61 -0.47 7.69
C ILE A 118 -2.02 -1.66 8.57
N GLY A 119 -3.11 -1.52 9.33
CA GLY A 119 -3.65 -2.60 10.15
C GLY A 119 -4.05 -3.82 9.30
N MET A 120 -4.79 -3.60 8.22
CA MET A 120 -5.24 -4.66 7.31
C MET A 120 -4.07 -5.43 6.69
N THR A 121 -3.07 -4.73 6.15
CA THR A 121 -1.91 -5.36 5.52
C THR A 121 -1.03 -6.10 6.51
N SER A 122 -0.86 -5.56 7.73
CA SER A 122 -0.15 -6.25 8.82
C SER A 122 -0.86 -7.53 9.23
N MET A 123 -2.20 -7.49 9.34
CA MET A 123 -3.02 -8.66 9.66
C MET A 123 -2.93 -9.74 8.58
N ILE A 124 -2.97 -9.36 7.30
CA ILE A 124 -2.81 -10.28 6.18
C ILE A 124 -1.45 -10.98 6.26
N LEU A 125 -0.37 -10.24 6.50
CA LEU A 125 0.97 -10.83 6.58
C LEU A 125 1.17 -11.71 7.82
N LEU A 126 0.58 -11.36 8.95
CA LEU A 126 0.56 -12.23 10.12
C LEU A 126 -0.01 -13.60 9.76
N VAL A 127 -1.18 -13.62 9.12
CA VAL A 127 -1.88 -14.87 8.74
C VAL A 127 -1.08 -15.66 7.70
N ILE A 128 -0.56 -14.99 6.67
CA ILE A 128 0.24 -15.63 5.62
C ILE A 128 1.51 -16.25 6.22
N ALA A 129 2.23 -15.51 7.06
CA ALA A 129 3.46 -16.00 7.69
C ALA A 129 3.18 -17.11 8.70
N GLY A 130 2.08 -17.02 9.45
CA GLY A 130 1.65 -18.06 10.40
C GLY A 130 1.30 -19.40 9.77
N ALA A 131 0.96 -19.42 8.48
CA ALA A 131 0.72 -20.67 7.75
C ALA A 131 2.01 -21.44 7.44
N SER A 132 3.19 -20.82 7.57
CA SER A 132 4.50 -21.42 7.29
C SER A 132 5.47 -21.15 8.45
N PRO A 133 5.28 -21.79 9.61
CA PRO A 133 6.15 -21.61 10.76
C PRO A 133 7.57 -22.09 10.45
N MET A 134 8.55 -21.29 10.86
CA MET A 134 9.97 -21.52 10.55
C MET A 134 10.84 -21.35 11.80
N PRO A 135 12.03 -21.98 11.84
CA PRO A 135 12.96 -21.79 12.94
C PRO A 135 13.44 -20.32 13.00
N LEU A 136 13.73 -19.85 14.22
CA LEU A 136 14.07 -18.45 14.53
C LEU A 136 15.06 -17.79 13.56
N PRO A 137 16.19 -18.44 13.16
CA PRO A 137 17.16 -17.82 12.26
C PRO A 137 16.62 -17.56 10.85
N GLN A 138 15.71 -18.41 10.38
CA GLN A 138 15.10 -18.26 9.07
C GLN A 138 13.94 -17.28 9.11
N ALA A 139 13.15 -17.30 10.20
CA ALA A 139 12.09 -16.33 10.45
C ALA A 139 12.60 -14.88 10.50
N THR A 140 13.75 -14.64 11.14
CA THR A 140 14.37 -13.30 11.17
C THR A 140 14.86 -12.87 9.80
N LEU A 141 15.47 -13.77 9.02
CA LEU A 141 15.88 -13.48 7.64
C LEU A 141 14.67 -13.15 6.76
N ASP A 142 13.63 -13.97 6.77
CA ASP A 142 12.44 -13.75 5.94
C ASP A 142 11.67 -12.48 6.37
N GLY A 143 11.61 -12.19 7.68
CA GLY A 143 11.10 -10.92 8.19
C GLY A 143 11.91 -9.69 7.73
N LEU A 144 13.24 -9.80 7.68
CA LEU A 144 14.11 -8.75 7.12
C LEU A 144 13.94 -8.60 5.61
N LEU A 145 13.69 -9.69 4.88
CA LEU A 145 13.41 -9.67 3.45
C LEU A 145 12.08 -8.98 3.14
N LEU A 146 11.04 -9.25 3.94
CA LEU A 146 9.78 -8.49 3.94
C LEU A 146 10.03 -7.00 4.15
N LEU A 147 10.80 -6.64 5.17
CA LEU A 147 11.14 -5.24 5.45
C LEU A 147 11.92 -4.62 4.30
N ALA A 148 12.90 -5.33 3.74
CA ALA A 148 13.72 -4.87 2.62
C ALA A 148 12.90 -4.64 1.35
N GLY A 149 11.96 -5.52 1.04
CA GLY A 149 11.03 -5.36 -0.08
C GLY A 149 10.12 -4.14 0.09
N GLY A 150 9.60 -3.94 1.30
CA GLY A 150 8.85 -2.73 1.65
C GLY A 150 9.70 -1.46 1.52
N LEU A 151 10.93 -1.49 2.02
CA LEU A 151 11.86 -0.36 1.94
C LEU A 151 12.25 -0.01 0.50
N LEU A 152 12.48 -1.03 -0.34
CA LEU A 152 12.74 -0.86 -1.77
C LEU A 152 11.57 -0.15 -2.45
N GLN A 153 10.34 -0.61 -2.20
CA GLN A 153 9.16 0.04 -2.77
C GLN A 153 8.97 1.44 -2.19
N ALA A 154 9.28 1.68 -0.92
CA ALA A 154 9.27 3.00 -0.31
C ALA A 154 10.27 3.95 -0.98
N LEU A 155 11.49 3.47 -1.27
CA LEU A 155 12.50 4.21 -2.02
C LEU A 155 12.02 4.54 -3.43
N LEU A 156 11.42 3.59 -4.14
CA LEU A 156 10.82 3.83 -5.46
C LEU A 156 9.68 4.85 -5.38
N ALA A 157 8.84 4.75 -4.33
CA ALA A 157 7.74 5.66 -4.05
C ALA A 157 8.21 7.11 -3.85
N VAL A 158 9.29 7.29 -3.10
CA VAL A 158 9.96 8.59 -2.88
C VAL A 158 10.66 9.06 -4.14
N ALA A 159 11.39 8.20 -4.85
CA ALA A 159 12.16 8.55 -6.05
C ALA A 159 11.29 9.08 -7.20
N ALA A 160 10.02 8.63 -7.33
CA ALA A 160 9.12 9.18 -8.36
C ALA A 160 8.20 10.31 -7.87
N TRP A 161 8.37 10.77 -6.63
CA TRP A 161 7.72 12.00 -6.14
C TRP A 161 7.91 13.24 -7.03
N PRO A 162 9.10 13.54 -7.60
CA PRO A 162 9.27 14.71 -8.46
C PRO A 162 8.36 14.70 -9.69
N LEU A 163 7.97 13.53 -10.20
CA LEU A 163 7.11 13.43 -11.40
C LEU A 163 5.62 13.70 -11.11
N GLY A 164 5.17 13.55 -9.86
CA GLY A 164 3.76 13.68 -9.48
C GLY A 164 3.35 15.03 -8.89
N ARG A 165 4.33 15.86 -8.49
CA ARG A 165 4.16 17.03 -7.61
C ARG A 165 3.16 18.09 -8.12
N CYS A 166 2.98 18.21 -9.44
CA CYS A 166 2.13 19.26 -10.02
C CYS A 166 0.77 18.76 -10.56
N ARG A 167 0.47 17.46 -10.57
CA ARG A 167 -0.76 16.97 -11.22
C ARG A 167 -2.04 17.26 -10.44
N PRO A 168 -2.20 16.87 -9.16
CA PRO A 168 -3.43 17.11 -8.43
C PRO A 168 -3.71 18.61 -8.26
N GLN A 169 -2.67 19.42 -8.02
CA GLN A 169 -2.80 20.88 -7.94
C GLN A 169 -3.23 21.52 -9.27
N ARG A 170 -2.70 21.05 -10.42
CA ARG A 170 -3.12 21.55 -11.74
C ARG A 170 -4.54 21.12 -12.10
N THR A 171 -4.99 19.93 -11.69
CA THR A 171 -6.36 19.47 -11.97
C THR A 171 -7.39 20.28 -11.18
N LEU A 172 -7.12 20.56 -9.90
CA LEU A 172 -7.96 21.42 -9.05
C LEU A 172 -7.99 22.86 -9.59
N LEU A 173 -6.83 23.43 -9.95
CA LEU A 173 -6.80 24.74 -10.61
C LEU A 173 -7.62 24.72 -11.92
N ALA A 174 -7.46 23.70 -12.75
CA ALA A 174 -8.18 23.59 -14.01
C ALA A 174 -9.70 23.40 -13.82
N GLN A 175 -10.14 22.79 -12.72
CA GLN A 175 -11.56 22.76 -12.35
C GLN A 175 -12.07 24.13 -11.94
N ILE A 176 -11.37 24.82 -11.05
CA ILE A 176 -11.71 26.18 -10.61
C ILE A 176 -11.77 27.15 -11.80
N TYR A 177 -10.77 27.12 -12.69
CA TYR A 177 -10.77 27.93 -13.91
C TYR A 177 -11.92 27.60 -14.87
N ARG A 178 -12.32 26.32 -14.97
CA ARG A 178 -13.46 25.90 -15.80
C ARG A 178 -14.79 26.37 -15.22
N GLU A 179 -14.98 26.30 -13.90
CA GLU A 179 -16.17 26.82 -13.22
C GLU A 179 -16.25 28.35 -13.35
N LEU A 180 -15.14 29.07 -13.17
CA LEU A 180 -15.07 30.51 -13.42
C LEU A 180 -15.43 30.87 -14.87
N ALA A 181 -14.91 30.12 -15.84
CA ALA A 181 -15.21 30.31 -17.26
C ALA A 181 -16.67 29.99 -17.64
N GLN A 182 -17.37 29.19 -16.84
CA GLN A 182 -18.79 28.91 -16.99
C GLN A 182 -19.64 30.01 -16.35
N LEU A 183 -19.30 30.45 -15.13
CA LEU A 183 -19.99 31.54 -14.42
C LEU A 183 -19.93 32.86 -15.20
N THR A 184 -18.79 33.17 -15.82
CA THR A 184 -18.63 34.38 -16.65
C THR A 184 -19.44 34.30 -17.95
N ARG A 185 -19.57 33.12 -18.57
CA ARG A 185 -20.44 32.92 -19.74
C ARG A 185 -21.93 32.96 -19.41
N GLN A 186 -22.30 32.66 -18.17
CA GLN A 186 -23.68 32.73 -17.67
C GLN A 186 -24.12 34.13 -17.20
N ARG A 187 -23.27 35.16 -17.32
CA ARG A 187 -23.69 36.56 -17.20
C ARG A 187 -23.94 37.17 -18.60
N PRO A 188 -25.13 36.99 -19.21
CA PRO A 188 -25.63 37.95 -20.17
C PRO A 188 -26.15 39.18 -19.40
N GLY A 189 -25.62 40.35 -19.77
CA GLY A 189 -26.02 41.71 -19.40
C GLY A 189 -27.01 41.91 -18.24
N ARG A 190 -26.50 42.49 -17.15
CA ARG A 190 -27.16 43.62 -16.47
C ARG A 190 -26.11 44.67 -16.19
#